data_AF-A0A7U7G7Z8-F1
#
_entry.id   AF-A0A7U7G7Z8-F1
#
_cell.length_a   1.000
_cell.length_b   1.000
_cell.length_c   1.000
_cell.angle_alpha   90.00
_cell.angle_beta   90.00
_cell.angle_gamma   90.00
#
_symmetry.space_group_name_H-M   'P 1'
#
loop_
_entity.id
_entity.type
_entity.pdbx_description
1 polymer ?
#
loop_
_entity_poly.entity_id
_entity_poly.type
_entity_poly.pdbx_seq_one_letter_code
_entity_poly.pdbx_strand_id
1 'polypeptide(L)' 'MSEPSTSVAQADLIIIGGGILGLSIAWHYARLSQGKVVVLERNLFAGAATSRAAALLTQARSKPALDIIRN' A
#
# COMPACT_ATOMS: atom_id res chain seq x y z
N MET A 1 14.07 15.06 -17.16
CA MET A 1 13.08 14.34 -16.32
C MET A 1 11.73 14.93 -16.65
N SER A 2 10.85 14.14 -17.26
CA SER A 2 9.52 14.58 -17.70
C SER A 2 8.65 14.83 -16.47
N GLU A 3 7.96 15.97 -16.44
CA GLU A 3 6.91 16.28 -15.45
C GLU A 3 5.90 15.12 -15.40
N PRO A 4 5.47 14.65 -14.22
CA PRO A 4 4.41 13.66 -14.15
C PRO A 4 3.14 14.27 -14.76
N SER A 5 2.58 13.61 -15.77
CA SER A 5 1.34 14.02 -16.43
C SER A 5 0.20 13.97 -15.42
N THR A 6 -0.01 15.08 -14.71
CA THR A 6 -0.95 15.23 -13.61
C THR A 6 -2.36 15.45 -14.17
N SER A 7 -2.85 14.54 -15.01
CA SER A 7 -4.29 14.46 -15.26
C SER A 7 -4.88 13.46 -14.26
N VAL A 8 -5.08 13.90 -13.01
CA VAL A 8 -5.82 13.12 -11.99
C VAL A 8 -7.33 13.05 -12.27
N ALA A 9 -7.78 13.54 -13.44
CA ALA A 9 -9.19 13.56 -13.82
C ALA A 9 -9.84 12.17 -13.84
N GLN A 10 -9.06 11.11 -14.07
CA GLN A 10 -9.56 9.74 -14.06
C GLN A 10 -8.45 8.75 -13.65
N ALA A 11 -8.75 7.94 -12.64
CA ALA A 11 -7.93 6.82 -12.19
C ALA A 11 -8.81 5.57 -12.07
N ASP A 12 -8.24 4.41 -12.40
CA ASP A 12 -8.90 3.12 -12.23
C ASP A 12 -8.81 2.64 -10.77
N LEU A 13 -7.75 3.06 -10.06
CA LEU A 13 -7.54 2.82 -8.64
C LEU A 13 -6.92 4.04 -7.96
N ILE A 14 -7.52 4.49 -6.86
CA ILE A 14 -6.96 5.53 -5.99
C ILE A 14 -6.59 4.89 -4.64
N ILE A 15 -5.35 5.10 -4.21
CA ILE A 15 -4.82 4.62 -2.93
C ILE A 15 -4.52 5.83 -2.05
N ILE A 16 -5.13 5.86 -0.86
CA ILE A 16 -4.91 6.91 0.13
C ILE A 16 -3.98 6.37 1.21
N GLY A 17 -2.77 6.94 1.28
CA GLY A 17 -1.70 6.53 2.19
C GLY A 17 -0.52 5.91 1.46
N GLY A 18 0.62 6.60 1.51
CA GLY A 18 1.88 6.23 0.84
C GLY A 18 2.80 5.35 1.69
N GLY A 19 2.25 4.56 2.63
CA GLY A 19 3.01 3.59 3.42
C GLY A 19 3.34 2.31 2.64
N ILE A 20 4.11 1.40 3.25
CA ILE A 20 4.56 0.15 2.59
C ILE A 20 3.42 -0.69 2.01
N LEU A 21 2.25 -0.72 2.67
CA LEU A 21 1.09 -1.46 2.19
C LEU A 21 0.44 -0.78 0.97
N GLY A 22 0.25 0.54 1.03
CA GLY A 22 -0.32 1.30 -0.09
C GLY A 22 0.56 1.23 -1.33
N LEU A 23 1.88 1.37 -1.17
CA LEU A 23 2.84 1.21 -2.25
C LEU A 23 2.92 -0.22 -2.79
N SER A 24 2.80 -1.24 -1.91
CA SER A 24 2.74 -2.63 -2.34
C SER A 24 1.52 -2.89 -3.23
N ILE A 25 0.34 -2.43 -2.82
CA ILE A 25 -0.89 -2.53 -3.61
C ILE A 25 -0.70 -1.83 -4.96
N ALA A 26 -0.20 -0.59 -4.96
CA ALA A 26 0.04 0.18 -6.19
C ALA A 26 0.98 -0.57 -7.14
N TRP A 27 2.07 -1.12 -6.62
CA TRP A 27 3.05 -1.86 -7.40
C TRP A 27 2.47 -3.14 -8.00
N HIS A 28 1.74 -3.93 -7.21
CA HIS A 28 1.11 -5.15 -7.71
C HIS A 28 0.01 -4.85 -8.75
N TYR A 29 -0.77 -3.80 -8.53
CA TYR A 29 -1.79 -3.36 -9.47
C TYR A 29 -1.16 -2.90 -10.81
N ALA A 30 -0.12 -2.08 -10.75
CA ALA A 30 0.62 -1.63 -11.93
C ALA A 30 1.32 -2.79 -12.66
N ARG A 31 1.91 -3.74 -11.92
CA ARG A 31 2.57 -4.92 -12.48
C ARG A 31 1.62 -5.85 -13.22
N LEU A 32 0.36 -5.92 -12.81
CA LEU A 32 -0.68 -6.69 -13.47
C LEU A 32 -1.29 -5.93 -14.67
N SER A 33 -0.75 -4.77 -15.04
CA SER A 33 -1.23 -3.92 -16.14
C SER A 33 -2.72 -3.55 -16.00
N GLN A 34 -3.21 -3.38 -14.76
CA GLN A 34 -4.64 -3.19 -14.49
C GLN A 34 -5.15 -1.76 -14.73
N GLY A 35 -4.30 -0.83 -15.17
CA GLY A 35 -4.71 0.53 -15.51
C GLY A 35 -3.93 1.60 -14.75
N LYS A 36 -4.50 2.81 -14.68
CA LYS A 36 -3.91 3.98 -14.03
C LYS A 36 -4.17 3.93 -12.53
N VAL A 37 -3.10 3.77 -11.76
CA VAL A 37 -3.13 3.89 -10.29
C VAL A 37 -2.60 5.25 -9.84
N VAL A 38 -3.31 5.89 -8.93
CA VAL A 38 -2.88 7.13 -8.26
C VAL A 38 -2.72 6.87 -6.77
N VAL A 39 -1.57 7.25 -6.21
CA VAL A 39 -1.31 7.16 -4.77
C VAL A 39 -1.21 8.58 -4.20
N LEU A 40 -2.02 8.85 -3.18
CA LEU A 40 -2.03 10.13 -2.47
C LEU A 40 -1.42 9.96 -1.08
N GLU A 41 -0.41 10.76 -0.78
CA GLU A 41 0.22 10.84 0.54
C GLU A 41 0.27 12.31 0.97
N ARG A 42 -0.04 12.57 2.24
CA ARG A 42 -0.10 13.94 2.78
C ARG A 42 1.29 14.54 3.00
N ASN A 43 2.28 13.70 3.30
CA ASN A 43 3.65 14.09 3.61
C ASN A 43 4.62 13.38 2.64
N LEU A 44 5.74 12.87 3.16
CA LEU A 44 6.66 12.03 2.42
C LEU A 44 6.14 10.58 2.39
N PHE A 45 6.28 9.92 1.23
CA PHE A 45 6.08 8.48 1.11
C PHE A 45 6.85 7.73 2.19
N ALA A 46 6.22 6.70 2.75
CA ALA A 46 6.73 5.91 3.86
C ALA A 46 7.08 6.67 5.15
N GLY A 47 6.79 7.99 5.25
CA GLY A 47 7.23 8.85 6.36
C GLY A 47 6.55 8.60 7.71
N ALA A 48 5.50 7.78 7.77
CA ALA A 48 4.81 7.41 9.01
C ALA A 48 5.41 6.13 9.63
N ALA A 49 4.56 5.15 9.99
CA ALA A 49 4.97 3.91 10.65
C ALA A 49 6.06 3.13 9.88
N THR A 50 6.05 3.18 8.55
CA THR A 50 7.03 2.48 7.71
C THR A 50 8.46 2.95 7.98
N SER A 51 8.74 4.26 8.01
CA SER A 51 10.09 4.80 8.27
C SER A 51 10.63 4.50 9.66
N ARG A 52 9.73 4.20 10.62
CA ARG A 52 10.05 3.94 12.02
C ARG A 52 10.05 2.45 12.36
N ALA A 53 9.81 1.58 11.38
CA ALA A 53 9.75 0.15 11.60
C ALA A 53 11.15 -0.44 11.76
N ALA A 54 11.31 -1.38 12.70
CA ALA A 54 12.52 -2.20 12.82
C ALA A 54 12.65 -3.26 11.70
N ALA A 55 11.66 -3.33 10.80
CA ALA A 55 11.60 -4.27 9.68
C ALA A 55 11.73 -5.75 10.09
N LEU A 56 11.22 -6.13 11.27
CA LEU A 56 11.16 -7.54 11.67
C LEU A 56 10.13 -8.28 10.81
N LEU A 57 10.59 -9.21 10.00
CA LEU A 57 9.75 -10.02 9.12
C LEU A 57 9.58 -11.43 9.70
N THR A 58 8.38 -11.72 10.19
CA THR A 58 8.00 -13.03 10.72
C THR A 58 6.67 -13.47 10.13
N GLN A 59 6.40 -14.77 10.21
CA GLN A 59 5.10 -15.31 9.81
C GLN A 59 4.03 -14.86 10.81
N ALA A 60 2.89 -14.40 10.29
CA ALA A 60 1.71 -14.19 11.12
C ALA A 60 1.35 -15.51 11.80
N ARG A 61 1.21 -15.49 13.13
CA ARG A 61 0.82 -16.66 13.91
C ARG A 61 -0.63 -16.47 14.35
N SER A 62 -1.47 -17.47 14.09
CA SER A 62 -2.78 -17.56 14.72
C SER A 62 -2.58 -17.71 16.23
N LYS A 63 -3.34 -16.97 17.03
CA LYS A 63 -3.40 -17.20 18.48
C LYS A 63 -4.37 -18.36 18.72
N PRO A 64 -3.96 -19.47 19.36
CA PRO A 64 -4.84 -20.64 19.56
C PRO A 64 -6.17 -20.28 20.25
N ALA A 65 -6.18 -19.25 21.11
CA ALA A 65 -7.36 -18.76 21.80
C ALA A 65 -8.42 -18.08 20.90
N LEU A 66 -8.12 -17.82 19.62
CA LEU A 66 -9.08 -17.22 18.66
C LEU A 66 -9.60 -18.24 17.64
N ASP A 67 -9.00 -19.44 17.53
CA ASP A 67 -9.49 -20.50 16.64
C ASP A 67 -10.70 -21.27 17.22
N ILE A 68 -11.05 -21.04 18.49
CA ILE A 68 -12.25 -21.61 19.15
C ILE A 68 -13.57 -20.97 18.71
N ILE A 69 -13.53 -19.89 17.90
CA ILE A 69 -14.72 -19.27 17.28
C ILE A 69 -14.69 -19.50 15.77
N ARG A 70 -14.48 -20.75 15.35
CA ARG A 70 -14.66 -21.18 13.97
C ARG A 70 -15.59 -22.40 13.99
N ASN A 71 -16.76 -22.20 13.38
CA ASN A 71 -17.88 -23.15 13.27
C ASN A 71 -17.49 -24.44 12.55
#